data_AF-A0A839JFC5-F1
#
_entry.id   AF-A0A839JFC5-F1
#
_cell.length_a   1.000
_cell.length_b   1.000
_cell.length_c   1.000
_cell.angle_alpha   90.00
_cell.angle_beta   90.00
_cell.angle_gamma   90.00
#
_symmetry.space_group_name_H-M   'P 1'
#
loop_
_entity.id
_entity.type
_entity.pdbx_description
1 polymer ?
#
loop_
_entity_poly.entity_id
_entity_poly.type
_entity_poly.pdbx_seq_one_letter_code
_entity_poly.pdbx_strand_id
1 'polypeptide(L)'
;MTIIDGIGPAPAPISSLKNPQVRLPPLESNVDYGQLTCDVASRDRVAEEICRDFPYGGRVLFLGDDDLVSEAVALAGFSVTVVDVDERIGQCLATVEADLSFVLGDVRRPLEAGQFDAVVLDPADGSVALNHWLNRVHEHLGDEEGVRVYLSVNMHRLGRRWASLLAGLARRDLVPVRSQERIKRYPSPSWADTTTDLWVFERMALPSSLPVPYVEIETNR
;
A
#
# COMPACT_ATOMS: atom_id res chain seq x y z
N MET A 1 -3.57 -40.02 -7.80
CA MET A 1 -4.77 -39.17 -8.00
C MET A 1 -4.77 -38.17 -6.87
N THR A 2 -4.09 -37.04 -7.07
CA THR A 2 -3.87 -36.04 -6.02
C THR A 2 -5.07 -35.09 -6.04
N ILE A 3 -5.80 -35.04 -4.94
CA ILE A 3 -6.88 -34.08 -4.73
C ILE A 3 -6.18 -32.74 -4.50
N ILE A 4 -6.37 -31.81 -5.43
CA ILE A 4 -5.96 -30.41 -5.26
C ILE A 4 -7.08 -29.78 -4.43
N ASP A 5 -6.92 -29.79 -3.11
CA ASP A 5 -7.84 -29.10 -2.21
C ASP A 5 -7.71 -27.58 -2.43
N GLY A 6 -8.82 -26.99 -2.88
CA GLY A 6 -9.25 -25.66 -2.46
C GLY A 6 -8.53 -24.45 -3.04
N ILE A 7 -8.78 -24.14 -4.32
CA ILE A 7 -8.81 -22.73 -4.72
C ILE A 7 -10.08 -22.16 -4.07
N GLY A 8 -9.92 -21.28 -3.08
CA GLY A 8 -11.05 -20.57 -2.45
C GLY A 8 -11.89 -19.82 -3.49
N PRO A 9 -13.12 -19.40 -3.16
CA PRO A 9 -13.91 -18.59 -4.06
C PRO A 9 -13.13 -17.32 -4.44
N ALA A 10 -13.18 -16.93 -5.71
CA ALA A 10 -12.56 -15.69 -6.16
C ALA A 10 -13.15 -14.49 -5.36
N PRO A 11 -12.32 -13.50 -4.99
CA PRO A 11 -12.77 -12.24 -4.42
C PRO A 11 -13.94 -11.66 -5.19
N ALA A 12 -14.96 -11.21 -4.46
CA ALA A 12 -16.05 -10.48 -5.08
C ALA A 12 -15.53 -9.11 -5.54
N PRO A 13 -15.84 -8.66 -6.77
CA PRO A 13 -15.55 -7.28 -7.14
C PRO A 13 -16.19 -6.33 -6.13
N ILE A 14 -15.47 -5.28 -5.72
CA ILE A 14 -15.96 -4.32 -4.70
C ILE A 14 -17.31 -3.74 -5.10
N SER A 15 -17.52 -3.46 -6.39
CA SER A 15 -18.79 -3.00 -6.96
C SER A 15 -19.96 -4.00 -6.83
N SER A 16 -19.67 -5.27 -6.51
CA SER A 16 -20.63 -6.37 -6.42
C SER A 16 -20.94 -6.82 -4.99
N LEU A 17 -20.34 -6.19 -3.97
CA LEU A 17 -20.70 -6.39 -2.56
C LEU A 17 -22.15 -5.89 -2.35
N LYS A 18 -23.11 -6.81 -2.52
CA LYS A 18 -24.57 -6.57 -2.53
C LYS A 18 -25.15 -6.14 -1.17
N ASN A 19 -24.35 -6.20 -0.11
CA ASN A 19 -24.66 -5.56 1.16
C ASN A 19 -23.65 -4.44 1.35
N PRO A 20 -24.08 -3.19 1.57
CA PRO A 20 -23.24 -2.25 2.29
C PRO A 20 -23.14 -2.82 3.71
N GLN A 21 -22.24 -3.79 3.94
CA GLN A 21 -21.64 -3.89 5.26
C GLN A 21 -21.17 -2.49 5.56
N VAL A 22 -21.64 -1.96 6.70
CA VAL A 22 -21.52 -0.56 7.10
C VAL A 22 -20.05 -0.18 6.92
N ARG A 23 -19.74 0.51 5.82
CA ARG A 23 -18.40 1.00 5.57
C ARG A 23 -18.03 1.84 6.78
N LEU A 24 -16.84 1.63 7.32
CA LEU A 24 -16.41 2.52 8.39
C LEU A 24 -16.42 3.95 7.86
N PRO A 25 -16.89 4.91 8.67
CA PRO A 25 -16.74 6.31 8.32
C PRO A 25 -15.24 6.63 8.20
N PRO A 26 -14.87 7.69 7.45
CA PRO A 26 -13.49 8.16 7.44
C PRO A 26 -12.95 8.38 8.85
N LEU A 27 -11.69 8.00 9.05
CA LEU A 27 -11.00 8.26 10.32
C LEU A 27 -10.79 9.77 10.49
N GLU A 28 -11.00 10.26 11.71
CA GLU A 28 -10.67 11.62 12.06
C GLU A 28 -9.14 11.81 12.07
N SER A 29 -8.67 12.79 11.29
CA SER A 29 -7.25 13.10 11.15
C SER A 29 -6.59 13.42 12.49
N ASN A 30 -5.38 12.91 12.70
CA ASN A 30 -4.51 13.33 13.78
C ASN A 30 -3.18 13.89 13.25
N VAL A 31 -2.92 15.15 13.59
CA VAL A 31 -1.73 15.90 13.17
C VAL A 31 -0.43 15.30 13.71
N ASP A 32 -0.46 14.64 14.86
CA ASP A 32 0.73 14.02 15.47
C ASP A 32 1.25 12.83 14.64
N TYR A 33 0.35 12.22 13.85
CA TYR A 33 0.66 11.12 12.94
C TYR A 33 0.75 11.57 11.48
N GLY A 34 0.56 12.87 11.20
CA GLY A 34 0.58 13.41 9.83
C GLY A 34 -0.58 12.94 8.96
N GLN A 35 -1.69 12.52 9.58
CA GLN A 35 -2.85 11.98 8.90
C GLN A 35 -3.70 13.08 8.27
N LEU A 36 -4.36 12.74 7.17
CA LEU A 36 -5.37 13.58 6.51
C LEU A 36 -6.63 12.74 6.31
N THR A 37 -7.81 13.32 6.51
CA THR A 37 -9.05 12.59 6.25
C THR A 37 -9.23 12.35 4.75
N CYS A 38 -9.16 11.09 4.34
CA CYS A 38 -9.42 10.66 2.98
C CYS A 38 -10.91 10.37 2.76
N ASP A 39 -11.41 10.62 1.54
CA ASP A 39 -12.79 10.26 1.20
C ASP A 39 -12.95 8.73 0.99
N VAL A 40 -14.16 8.21 1.26
CA VAL A 40 -14.47 6.78 1.15
C VAL A 40 -14.27 6.28 -0.29
N ALA A 41 -14.58 7.11 -1.28
CA ALA A 41 -14.46 6.75 -2.69
C ALA A 41 -13.00 6.49 -3.11
N SER A 42 -12.03 7.20 -2.52
CA SER A 42 -10.60 7.00 -2.72
C SER A 42 -10.15 5.63 -2.24
N ARG A 43 -10.65 5.23 -1.07
CA ARG A 43 -10.40 3.92 -0.50
C ARG A 43 -10.89 2.81 -1.43
N ASP A 44 -12.12 2.92 -1.93
CA ASP A 44 -12.69 1.92 -2.84
C ASP A 44 -11.87 1.85 -4.14
N ARG A 45 -11.43 2.99 -4.71
CA ARG A 45 -10.58 3.01 -5.91
C ARG A 45 -9.25 2.29 -5.69
N VAL A 46 -8.56 2.52 -4.57
CA VAL A 46 -7.28 1.83 -4.29
C VAL A 46 -7.52 0.32 -4.10
N ALA A 47 -8.56 -0.04 -3.35
CA ALA A 47 -8.90 -1.44 -3.13
C ALA A 47 -9.28 -2.16 -4.44
N GLU A 48 -9.96 -1.49 -5.37
CA GLU A 48 -10.29 -2.02 -6.71
C GLU A 48 -9.02 -2.33 -7.52
N GLU A 49 -8.00 -1.48 -7.41
CA GLU A 49 -6.71 -1.72 -8.07
C GLU A 49 -6.02 -2.97 -7.53
N ILE A 50 -6.02 -3.16 -6.21
CA ILE A 50 -5.46 -4.36 -5.57
C ILE A 50 -6.27 -5.61 -5.96
N CYS A 51 -7.60 -5.53 -5.95
CA CYS A 51 -8.47 -6.67 -6.28
C CYS A 51 -8.32 -7.11 -7.75
N ARG A 52 -8.16 -6.15 -8.67
CA ARG A 52 -7.94 -6.43 -10.10
C ARG A 52 -6.63 -7.19 -10.33
N ASP A 53 -5.63 -6.82 -9.55
CA ASP A 53 -4.27 -7.32 -9.65
C ASP A 53 -4.12 -8.72 -9.03
N PHE A 54 -4.98 -9.07 -8.06
CA PHE A 54 -5.01 -10.36 -7.38
C PHE A 54 -6.43 -10.99 -7.44
N PRO A 55 -6.87 -11.47 -8.62
CA PRO A 55 -8.26 -11.91 -8.85
C PRO A 55 -8.66 -13.19 -8.11
N TYR A 56 -7.75 -13.81 -7.36
CA TYR A 56 -7.98 -14.99 -6.51
C TYR A 56 -7.68 -14.71 -5.02
N GLY A 57 -7.50 -13.44 -4.65
CA GLY A 57 -7.11 -13.03 -3.31
C GLY A 57 -5.60 -13.03 -3.14
N GLY A 58 -5.17 -12.72 -1.91
CA GLY A 58 -3.77 -12.65 -1.53
C GLY A 58 -3.62 -12.19 -0.09
N ARG A 59 -2.40 -12.30 0.43
CA ARG A 59 -1.98 -11.75 1.72
C ARG A 59 -1.46 -10.34 1.50
N VAL A 60 -2.17 -9.35 2.03
CA VAL A 60 -1.87 -7.93 1.84
C VAL A 60 -1.47 -7.30 3.17
N LEU A 61 -0.31 -6.67 3.20
CA LEU A 61 0.15 -5.86 4.32
C LEU A 61 -0.12 -4.38 4.04
N PHE A 62 -0.76 -3.70 4.98
CA PHE A 62 -0.82 -2.25 5.03
C PHE A 62 0.20 -1.75 6.05
N LEU A 63 1.15 -0.97 5.59
CA LEU A 63 2.05 -0.19 6.43
C LEU A 63 1.44 1.21 6.52
N GLY A 64 0.78 1.51 7.64
CA GLY A 64 -0.09 2.67 7.77
C GLY A 64 -1.43 2.48 7.06
N ASP A 65 -2.55 2.84 7.70
CA ASP A 65 -3.88 2.76 7.06
C ASP A 65 -4.92 3.72 7.67
N ASP A 66 -4.56 5.00 7.85
CA ASP A 66 -5.51 6.03 8.28
C ASP A 66 -6.66 6.27 7.28
N ASP A 67 -6.43 5.90 6.01
CA ASP A 67 -7.43 5.92 4.94
C ASP A 67 -8.41 4.74 4.96
N LEU A 68 -8.18 3.76 5.85
CA LEU A 68 -8.98 2.52 6.01
C LEU A 68 -9.09 1.67 4.74
N VAL A 69 -8.13 1.74 3.82
CA VAL A 69 -8.13 0.96 2.58
C VAL A 69 -8.17 -0.53 2.88
N SER A 70 -7.49 -0.95 3.96
CA SER A 70 -7.45 -2.34 4.43
C SER A 70 -8.84 -2.94 4.64
N GLU A 71 -9.80 -2.17 5.14
CA GLU A 71 -11.17 -2.65 5.35
C GLU A 71 -11.82 -3.00 4.00
N ALA A 72 -11.64 -2.18 2.96
CA ALA A 72 -12.26 -2.46 1.65
C ALA A 72 -11.64 -3.70 1.00
N VAL A 73 -10.33 -3.89 1.17
CA VAL A 73 -9.60 -5.06 0.66
C VAL A 73 -10.00 -6.32 1.43
N ALA A 74 -10.10 -6.27 2.76
CA ALA A 74 -10.53 -7.41 3.57
C ALA A 74 -11.98 -7.82 3.27
N LEU A 75 -12.88 -6.85 3.12
CA LEU A 75 -14.28 -7.10 2.73
C LEU A 75 -14.42 -7.71 1.33
N ALA A 76 -13.42 -7.54 0.46
CA ALA A 76 -13.36 -8.21 -0.84
C ALA A 76 -12.91 -9.69 -0.74
N GLY A 77 -12.49 -10.16 0.44
CA GLY A 77 -12.11 -11.56 0.69
C GLY A 77 -10.59 -11.81 0.74
N PHE A 78 -9.79 -10.76 0.92
CA PHE A 78 -8.34 -10.88 1.10
C PHE A 78 -7.96 -11.15 2.55
N SER A 79 -6.79 -11.75 2.75
CA SER A 79 -6.17 -11.86 4.08
C SER A 79 -5.33 -10.60 4.33
N VAL A 80 -5.73 -9.78 5.29
CA VAL A 80 -5.18 -8.44 5.49
C VAL A 80 -4.49 -8.32 6.84
N THR A 81 -3.30 -7.73 6.85
CA THR A 81 -2.60 -7.31 8.06
C THR A 81 -2.36 -5.81 7.99
N VAL A 82 -2.69 -5.09 9.04
CA VAL A 82 -2.42 -3.65 9.17
C VAL A 82 -1.41 -3.44 10.28
N VAL A 83 -0.34 -2.71 9.99
CA VAL A 83 0.60 -2.21 10.99
C VAL A 83 0.48 -0.70 11.05
N ASP A 84 0.06 -0.18 12.19
CA ASP A 84 -0.04 1.26 12.43
C ASP A 84 0.38 1.63 13.86
N VAL A 85 0.86 2.86 14.05
CA VAL A 85 1.19 3.42 15.36
C VAL A 85 -0.04 3.96 16.07
N ASP A 86 -1.11 4.27 15.32
CA ASP A 86 -2.35 4.81 15.83
C ASP A 86 -3.33 3.69 16.20
N GLU A 87 -3.50 3.45 17.51
CA GLU A 87 -4.42 2.43 18.03
C GLU A 87 -5.89 2.66 17.64
N ARG A 88 -6.27 3.88 17.27
CA ARG A 88 -7.65 4.20 16.83
C ARG A 88 -7.99 3.44 15.55
N ILE A 89 -7.02 3.23 14.66
CA ILE A 89 -7.20 2.42 13.45
C ILE A 89 -7.54 0.98 13.84
N GLY A 90 -6.78 0.39 14.75
CA GLY A 90 -7.06 -0.96 15.26
C GLY A 90 -8.43 -1.09 15.91
N GLN A 91 -8.86 -0.08 16.68
CA GLN A 91 -10.19 -0.05 17.29
C GLN A 91 -11.32 0.01 16.24
N CYS A 92 -11.16 0.81 15.19
CA CYS A 92 -12.09 0.87 14.06
C CYS A 92 -12.17 -0.48 13.34
N LEU A 93 -11.02 -1.05 13.00
CA LEU A 93 -10.91 -2.29 12.22
C LEU A 93 -11.37 -3.54 13.00
N ALA A 94 -11.35 -3.52 14.33
CA ALA A 94 -11.85 -4.63 15.16
C ALA A 94 -13.35 -4.93 14.99
N THR A 95 -14.11 -3.99 14.41
CA THR A 95 -15.55 -4.16 14.13
C THR A 95 -15.83 -4.79 12.77
N VAL A 96 -14.79 -5.02 11.95
CA VAL A 96 -14.90 -5.54 10.60
C VAL A 96 -14.91 -7.07 10.64
N GLU A 97 -16.01 -7.67 10.19
CA GLU A 97 -16.16 -9.14 10.12
C GLU A 97 -15.49 -9.71 8.86
N ALA A 98 -14.16 -9.66 8.78
CA ALA A 98 -13.34 -10.18 7.68
C ALA A 98 -12.01 -10.78 8.18
N ASP A 99 -11.23 -11.39 7.29
CA ASP A 99 -9.86 -11.84 7.60
C ASP A 99 -8.90 -10.64 7.63
N LEU A 100 -8.98 -9.89 8.72
CA LEU A 100 -8.23 -8.67 8.96
C LEU A 100 -7.61 -8.73 10.36
N SER A 101 -6.30 -8.53 10.42
CA SER A 101 -5.56 -8.39 11.67
C SER A 101 -4.91 -7.01 11.80
N PHE A 102 -4.80 -6.53 13.04
CA PHE A 102 -4.14 -5.28 13.36
C PHE A 102 -2.96 -5.55 14.29
N VAL A 103 -1.84 -4.90 14.01
CA VAL A 103 -0.61 -4.92 14.81
C VAL A 103 -0.24 -3.48 15.15
N LEU A 104 -0.22 -3.16 16.44
CA LEU A 104 0.29 -1.88 16.90
C LEU A 104 1.81 -1.86 16.69
N GLY A 105 2.30 -1.00 15.78
CA GLY A 105 3.70 -1.00 15.36
C GLY A 105 4.16 0.34 14.81
N ASP A 106 5.45 0.62 15.01
CA ASP A 106 6.09 1.85 14.53
C ASP A 106 7.09 1.51 13.44
N VAL A 107 6.82 1.97 12.21
CA VAL A 107 7.66 1.67 11.03
C VAL A 107 9.10 2.20 11.15
N ARG A 108 9.36 3.13 12.08
CA ARG A 108 10.73 3.60 12.40
C ARG A 108 11.56 2.51 13.06
N ARG A 109 10.93 1.50 13.64
CA ARG A 109 11.56 0.37 14.33
C ARG A 109 11.40 -0.92 13.50
N PRO A 110 12.34 -1.87 13.60
CA PRO A 110 12.16 -3.18 13.00
C PRO A 110 10.82 -3.80 13.43
N LEU A 111 10.15 -4.45 12.49
CA LEU A 111 8.93 -5.21 12.71
C LEU A 111 9.26 -6.71 12.58
N GLU A 112 8.40 -7.59 13.08
CA GLU A 112 8.56 -9.02 12.83
C GLU A 112 8.40 -9.30 11.34
N ALA A 113 9.42 -9.88 10.70
CA ALA A 113 9.42 -10.10 9.26
C ALA A 113 8.22 -10.96 8.82
N GLY A 114 7.73 -10.67 7.62
CA GLY A 114 6.60 -11.37 7.01
C GLY A 114 6.88 -11.77 5.57
N GLN A 115 5.91 -12.41 4.93
CA GLN A 115 5.95 -12.75 3.52
C GLN A 115 4.56 -12.47 2.95
N PHE A 116 4.39 -11.32 2.31
CA PHE A 116 3.14 -10.85 1.76
C PHE A 116 3.20 -10.77 0.24
N ASP A 117 2.06 -11.02 -0.40
CA ASP A 117 1.91 -10.95 -1.85
C ASP A 117 1.83 -9.49 -2.32
N ALA A 118 1.33 -8.61 -1.44
CA ALA A 118 1.32 -7.18 -1.65
C ALA A 118 1.63 -6.39 -0.37
N VAL A 119 2.31 -5.25 -0.52
CA VAL A 119 2.48 -4.24 0.53
C VAL A 119 1.90 -2.91 0.05
N VAL A 120 1.04 -2.29 0.85
CA VAL A 120 0.38 -1.01 0.58
C VAL A 120 0.86 0.03 1.58
N LEU A 121 1.15 1.24 1.11
CA LEU A 121 1.61 2.33 1.96
C LEU A 121 1.31 3.72 1.36
N ASP A 122 1.05 4.68 2.25
CA ASP A 122 0.97 6.12 1.97
C ASP A 122 1.96 6.86 2.87
N PRO A 123 3.25 6.86 2.49
CA PRO A 123 4.30 7.28 3.41
C PRO A 123 4.38 8.79 3.53
N ALA A 124 4.75 9.27 4.72
CA ALA A 124 5.31 10.61 4.88
C ALA A 124 6.51 10.83 3.92
N ASP A 125 6.50 11.96 3.21
CA ASP A 125 7.34 12.20 2.02
C ASP A 125 8.74 12.79 2.30
N GLY A 126 9.13 12.84 3.58
CA GLY A 126 10.47 13.23 4.03
C GLY A 126 11.51 12.11 3.83
N SER A 127 12.75 12.44 3.45
CA SER A 127 13.78 11.44 3.07
C SER A 127 14.05 10.37 4.14
N VAL A 128 14.11 10.76 5.42
CA VAL A 128 14.36 9.82 6.52
C VAL A 128 13.16 8.91 6.72
N ALA A 129 11.96 9.47 6.70
CA ALA A 129 10.71 8.71 6.83
C ALA A 129 10.59 7.68 5.69
N LEU A 130 10.79 8.11 4.45
CA LEU A 130 10.69 7.25 3.27
C LEU A 130 11.60 6.01 3.37
N ASN A 131 12.84 6.17 3.87
CA ASN A 131 13.73 5.03 4.05
C ASN A 131 13.20 4.01 5.07
N HIS A 132 12.57 4.46 6.16
CA HIS A 132 11.95 3.54 7.13
C HIS A 132 10.84 2.73 6.46
N TRP A 133 9.95 3.37 5.71
CA TRP A 133 8.90 2.68 4.96
C TRP A 133 9.44 1.66 3.96
N LEU A 134 10.44 2.05 3.15
CA LEU A 134 11.05 1.15 2.17
C LEU A 134 11.76 -0.05 2.82
N ASN A 135 12.43 0.15 3.96
CA ASN A 135 13.02 -0.95 4.71
C ASN A 135 11.95 -1.95 5.19
N ARG A 136 10.80 -1.47 5.67
CA ARG A 136 9.68 -2.33 6.06
C ARG A 136 9.11 -3.08 4.86
N VAL A 137 8.92 -2.41 3.71
CA VAL A 137 8.53 -3.10 2.47
C VAL A 137 9.47 -4.27 2.17
N HIS A 138 10.79 -4.09 2.29
CA HIS A 138 11.76 -5.14 2.03
C HIS A 138 11.79 -6.29 3.05
N GLU A 139 11.34 -6.05 4.27
CA GLU A 139 11.28 -7.06 5.33
C GLU A 139 10.01 -7.93 5.28
N HIS A 140 8.99 -7.46 4.56
CA HIS A 140 7.67 -8.08 4.56
C HIS A 140 7.21 -8.57 3.18
N LEU A 141 7.67 -7.95 2.09
CA LEU A 141 7.29 -8.38 0.76
C LEU A 141 7.92 -9.75 0.45
N GLY A 142 7.14 -10.63 -0.20
CA GLY A 142 7.64 -11.92 -0.64
C GLY A 142 8.80 -11.83 -1.63
N ASP A 143 9.47 -12.96 -1.81
CA ASP A 143 10.59 -13.11 -2.76
C ASP A 143 10.14 -13.63 -4.14
N GLU A 144 8.87 -14.03 -4.29
CA GLU A 144 8.30 -14.56 -5.53
C GLU A 144 8.10 -13.47 -6.60
N GLU A 145 8.23 -13.84 -7.87
CA GLU A 145 7.88 -12.95 -8.99
C GLU A 145 6.39 -12.60 -8.96
N GLY A 146 6.05 -11.35 -9.29
CA GLY A 146 4.66 -10.89 -9.31
C GLY A 146 4.15 -10.33 -7.98
N VAL A 147 4.93 -10.37 -6.88
CA VAL A 147 4.58 -9.63 -5.65
C VAL A 147 4.62 -8.13 -5.91
N ARG A 148 3.76 -7.36 -5.23
CA ARG A 148 3.53 -5.94 -5.57
C ARG A 148 3.67 -4.98 -4.40
N VAL A 149 4.07 -3.76 -4.72
CA VAL A 149 4.04 -2.61 -3.79
C VAL A 149 3.12 -1.54 -4.36
N TYR A 150 2.15 -1.13 -3.55
CA TYR A 150 1.18 -0.08 -3.84
C TYR A 150 1.55 1.17 -3.04
N LEU A 151 2.15 2.13 -3.71
CA LEU A 151 2.72 3.31 -3.09
C LEU A 151 1.93 4.56 -3.48
N SER A 152 1.26 5.18 -2.50
CA SER A 152 0.53 6.42 -2.71
C SER A 152 1.46 7.62 -2.54
N VAL A 153 1.94 8.21 -3.64
CA VAL A 153 2.85 9.37 -3.63
C VAL A 153 2.71 10.19 -4.90
N ASN A 154 2.98 11.50 -4.78
CA ASN A 154 3.13 12.36 -5.95
C ASN A 154 4.61 12.56 -6.30
N MET A 155 5.00 12.19 -7.52
CA MET A 155 6.39 12.39 -7.99
C MET A 155 6.85 13.84 -7.84
N HIS A 156 5.99 14.80 -8.16
CA HIS A 156 6.32 16.23 -8.10
C HIS A 156 6.54 16.73 -6.67
N ARG A 157 5.87 16.14 -5.66
CA ARG A 157 6.10 16.45 -4.24
C ARG A 157 7.43 15.90 -3.74
N LEU A 158 7.80 14.70 -4.23
CA LEU A 158 9.08 14.08 -3.90
C LEU A 158 10.27 14.78 -4.57
N GLY A 159 10.09 15.34 -5.78
CA GLY A 159 11.15 15.98 -6.54
C GLY A 159 12.34 15.04 -6.74
N ARG A 160 13.55 15.47 -6.37
CA ARG A 160 14.76 14.63 -6.47
C ARG A 160 14.68 13.34 -5.63
N ARG A 161 13.87 13.31 -4.56
CA ARG A 161 13.70 12.11 -3.72
C ARG A 161 13.03 10.96 -4.48
N TRP A 162 12.31 11.26 -5.55
CA TRP A 162 11.74 10.24 -6.43
C TRP A 162 12.83 9.31 -7.01
N ALA A 163 13.96 9.86 -7.44
CA ALA A 163 15.07 9.05 -7.95
C ALA A 163 15.65 8.13 -6.86
N SER A 164 15.74 8.61 -5.62
CA SER A 164 16.17 7.79 -4.48
C SER A 164 15.19 6.68 -4.15
N LEU A 165 13.89 6.97 -4.25
CA LEU A 165 12.82 5.98 -4.09
C LEU A 165 12.94 4.86 -5.13
N LEU A 166 13.04 5.24 -6.41
CA LEU A 166 13.22 4.29 -7.52
C LEU A 166 14.47 3.45 -7.34
N ALA A 167 15.60 4.06 -6.97
CA ALA A 167 16.84 3.34 -6.71
C ALA A 167 16.74 2.39 -5.52
N GLY A 168 15.98 2.76 -4.47
CA GLY A 168 15.73 1.90 -3.32
C GLY A 168 14.94 0.64 -3.69
N LEU A 169 13.83 0.82 -4.42
CA LEU A 169 12.99 -0.29 -4.89
C LEU A 169 13.71 -1.18 -5.91
N ALA A 170 14.43 -0.59 -6.87
CA ALA A 170 15.14 -1.34 -7.92
C ALA A 170 16.24 -2.25 -7.37
N ARG A 171 16.86 -1.94 -6.22
CA ARG A 171 17.85 -2.81 -5.56
C ARG A 171 17.27 -4.16 -5.10
N ARG A 172 15.94 -4.31 -5.12
CA ARG A 172 15.21 -5.53 -4.80
C ARG A 172 14.31 -5.95 -5.96
N ASP A 173 14.68 -5.61 -7.18
CA ASP A 173 14.00 -6.00 -8.41
C ASP A 173 12.54 -5.52 -8.51
N LEU A 174 12.19 -4.47 -7.76
CA LEU A 174 10.89 -3.82 -7.82
C LEU A 174 10.94 -2.69 -8.84
N VAL A 175 10.20 -2.87 -9.93
CA VAL A 175 10.12 -1.91 -11.03
C VAL A 175 8.72 -1.32 -11.13
N PRO A 176 8.58 -0.02 -11.46
CA PRO A 176 7.26 0.56 -11.67
C PRO A 176 6.61 -0.05 -12.91
N VAL A 177 5.42 -0.63 -12.75
CA VAL A 177 4.68 -1.26 -13.86
C VAL A 177 3.44 -0.46 -14.23
N ARG A 178 2.92 0.36 -13.31
CA ARG A 178 1.68 1.11 -13.51
C ARG A 178 1.57 2.30 -12.56
N SER A 179 0.78 3.29 -12.95
CA SER A 179 0.32 4.35 -12.05
C SER A 179 -1.14 4.69 -12.31
N GLN A 180 -1.80 5.26 -11.29
CA GLN A 180 -3.13 5.85 -11.37
C GLN A 180 -3.07 7.24 -10.76
N GLU A 181 -3.29 8.26 -11.57
CA GLU A 181 -3.22 9.65 -11.13
C GLU A 181 -4.42 10.01 -10.24
N ARG A 182 -4.16 10.82 -9.20
CA ARG A 182 -5.18 11.42 -8.34
C ARG A 182 -6.19 10.42 -7.77
N ILE A 183 -5.74 9.20 -7.48
CA ILE A 183 -6.59 8.11 -7.03
C ILE A 183 -7.14 8.36 -5.63
N LYS A 184 -6.38 9.03 -4.76
CA LYS A 184 -6.87 9.47 -3.45
C LYS A 184 -7.09 10.97 -3.42
N ARG A 185 -8.08 11.37 -2.64
CA ARG A 185 -8.47 12.76 -2.41
C ARG A 185 -8.67 12.99 -0.91
N TYR A 186 -8.04 14.06 -0.45
CA TYR A 186 -8.07 14.57 0.92
C TYR A 186 -8.72 15.94 0.88
N PRO A 187 -10.03 16.03 1.18
CA PRO A 187 -10.74 17.29 1.19
C PRO A 187 -10.14 18.26 2.20
N SER A 188 -10.00 19.53 1.82
CA SER A 188 -9.56 20.58 2.74
C SER A 188 -10.62 21.69 2.82
N PRO A 189 -11.04 22.11 4.02
CA PRO A 189 -11.99 23.22 4.17
C PRO A 189 -11.35 24.59 3.89
N SER A 190 -10.02 24.69 3.89
CA SER A 190 -9.29 25.97 3.85
C SER A 190 -8.32 26.09 2.67
N TRP A 191 -8.09 25.00 1.92
CA TRP A 191 -7.14 24.94 0.81
C TRP A 191 -7.75 24.14 -0.34
N ALA A 192 -7.06 24.11 -1.48
CA ALA A 192 -7.41 23.16 -2.53
C ALA A 192 -7.24 21.72 -2.01
N ASP A 193 -8.11 20.81 -2.46
CA ASP A 193 -7.99 19.40 -2.10
C ASP A 193 -6.60 18.87 -2.44
N THR A 194 -6.05 18.08 -1.52
CA THR A 194 -4.84 17.33 -1.80
C THR A 194 -5.24 16.03 -2.47
N THR A 195 -4.48 15.63 -3.50
CA THR A 195 -4.65 14.33 -4.14
C THR A 195 -3.33 13.59 -4.18
N THR A 196 -3.35 12.27 -4.11
CA THR A 196 -2.16 11.43 -4.31
C THR A 196 -2.35 10.48 -5.50
N ASP A 197 -1.28 10.23 -6.22
CA ASP A 197 -1.21 9.19 -7.26
C ASP A 197 -0.87 7.85 -6.60
N LEU A 198 -1.34 6.74 -7.17
CA LEU A 198 -0.93 5.39 -6.78
C LEU A 198 0.07 4.87 -7.80
N TRP A 199 1.24 4.48 -7.32
CA TRP A 199 2.26 3.79 -8.09
C TRP A 199 2.26 2.31 -7.73
N VAL A 200 2.25 1.45 -8.75
CA VAL A 200 2.35 0.01 -8.59
C VAL A 200 3.73 -0.43 -9.05
N PHE A 201 4.46 -1.03 -8.13
CA PHE A 201 5.74 -1.68 -8.40
C PHE A 201 5.56 -3.19 -8.30
N GLU A 202 6.24 -3.92 -9.17
CA GLU A 202 6.19 -5.38 -9.21
C GLU A 202 7.59 -5.95 -9.14
N ARG A 203 7.76 -7.05 -8.40
CA ARG A 203 9.00 -7.82 -8.44
C ARG A 203 9.03 -8.56 -9.77
N MET A 204 10.02 -8.24 -10.59
CA MET A 204 10.27 -8.95 -11.85
C MET A 204 11.63 -9.63 -11.77
N ALA A 205 11.76 -10.83 -12.33
CA ALA A 205 13.07 -11.45 -12.49
C ALA A 205 13.86 -10.66 -13.56
N LEU A 206 14.58 -9.61 -13.14
CA LEU A 206 15.42 -8.84 -14.05
C LEU A 206 16.60 -9.73 -14.48
N PRO A 207 16.80 -9.99 -15.78
CA PRO A 207 18.00 -10.66 -16.24
C PRO A 207 19.21 -9.84 -15.78
N SER A 208 20.18 -10.50 -15.15
CA SER A 208 21.42 -9.87 -14.63
C SER A 208 22.25 -9.11 -15.67
N SER A 209 21.84 -9.16 -16.94
CA SER A 209 22.44 -8.47 -18.09
C SER A 209 21.78 -7.12 -18.44
N LEU A 210 20.68 -6.71 -17.80
CA LEU A 210 20.15 -5.36 -18.03
C LEU A 210 21.07 -4.35 -17.32
N PRO A 211 21.67 -3.39 -18.05
CA PRO A 211 22.40 -2.32 -17.39
C PRO A 211 21.40 -1.57 -16.51
N VAL A 212 21.63 -1.60 -15.19
CA VAL A 212 20.96 -0.69 -14.26
C VAL A 212 21.09 0.71 -14.88
N PRO A 213 19.99 1.45 -15.10
CA PRO A 213 20.10 2.78 -15.68
C PRO A 213 21.02 3.59 -14.77
N TYR A 214 22.22 3.89 -15.27
CA TYR A 214 23.19 4.75 -14.61
C TYR A 214 22.50 6.10 -14.39
N VAL A 215 22.06 6.34 -13.16
CA VAL A 215 21.77 7.70 -12.71
C VAL A 215 23.15 8.34 -12.47
N GLU A 216 23.74 8.90 -13.53
CA GLU A 216 24.84 9.84 -13.36
C GLU A 216 24.29 11.06 -12.62
N ILE A 217 24.55 11.12 -11.31
CA ILE A 217 24.41 12.37 -10.57
C ILE A 217 25.61 13.22 -10.99
N GLU A 218 25.43 14.05 -12.02
CA GLU A 218 26.38 15.12 -12.33
C GLU A 218 26.52 16.00 -11.08
N THR A 219 27.63 15.83 -10.38
CA THR A 219 28.07 16.75 -9.33
C THR A 219 28.83 17.87 -10.01
N ASN A 220 28.09 18.90 -10.44
CA ASN A 220 28.72 20.14 -10.88
C ASN A 220 29.50 20.75 -9.71
N ARG A 221 30.83 20.74 -9.84
CA ARG A 221 31.76 21.56 -9.06
C ARG A 221 31.87 22.94 -9.67
#